data_AF-A0AA39S415-F1
#
_entry.id   AF-A0AA39S415-F1
#
_cell.length_a   1.000
_cell.length_b   1.000
_cell.length_c   1.000
_cell.angle_alpha   90.00
_cell.angle_beta   90.00
_cell.angle_gamma   90.00
#
_symmetry.space_group_name_H-M   'P 1'
#
loop_
_entity.id
_entity.type
_entity.pdbx_description
1 polymer ?
#
loop_
_entity_poly.entity_id
_entity_poly.type
_entity_poly.pdbx_seq_one_letter_code
_entity_poly.pdbx_strand_id
1 'polypeptide(L)'
;MASYHIRSNSLPSRPHPITSEVDQRLSRLSSFQATSTSSSSSSSICHEINGLQDLHGCVDKLLQLPLVQQALGQEQQKKLVDELLDGSLWILDVSSIAKDALLQTKECVQGLSSVLRRRRGEEISREVKKYLTSRKAVKKTIRKALKGMENKCSSKTNEEHETITMLREVEASTFAVFESLLSLISGPKTSSKSGWSLVSKLIHSKRIACEEEESDMNEFVKVDAQLSTLTSKSDNIICVQNQLKALESSIRDLEEGIECLSRHLIKSRVSLLNILNN
;
A
#
# COMPACT_ATOMS: atom_id res chain seq x y z
N MET A 1 -70.11 -1.63 8.67
CA MET A 1 -69.00 -0.73 8.29
C MET A 1 -67.70 -1.45 8.62
N ALA A 2 -66.95 -1.89 7.60
CA ALA A 2 -65.68 -2.56 7.80
C ALA A 2 -64.56 -1.52 7.93
N SER A 3 -63.81 -1.58 9.02
CA SER A 3 -62.64 -0.74 9.27
C SER A 3 -61.49 -1.23 8.40
N TYR A 4 -61.09 -0.42 7.41
CA TYR A 4 -59.89 -0.67 6.61
C TYR A 4 -58.68 -0.10 7.35
N HIS A 5 -57.84 -0.97 7.90
CA HIS A 5 -56.51 -0.60 8.37
C HIS A 5 -55.61 -0.36 7.16
N ILE A 6 -55.32 0.91 6.89
CA ILE A 6 -54.26 1.32 5.97
C ILE A 6 -52.94 0.95 6.65
N ARG A 7 -52.28 -0.13 6.18
CA ARG A 7 -50.90 -0.45 6.56
C ARG A 7 -49.98 0.52 5.84
N SER A 8 -49.31 1.37 6.60
CA SER A 8 -48.25 2.25 6.10
C SER A 8 -47.10 1.39 5.56
N ASN A 9 -46.89 1.40 4.24
CA ASN A 9 -45.67 0.87 3.65
C ASN A 9 -44.53 1.85 3.94
N SER A 10 -43.72 1.56 4.96
CA SER A 10 -42.43 2.23 5.15
C SER A 10 -41.51 1.84 3.99
N LEU A 11 -41.32 2.75 3.05
CA LEU A 11 -40.23 2.65 2.07
C LEU A 11 -38.91 2.56 2.84
N PRO A 12 -37.93 1.75 2.41
CA PRO A 12 -36.63 1.72 3.05
C PRO A 12 -36.04 3.14 3.10
N SER A 13 -35.58 3.53 4.28
CA SER A 13 -34.95 4.83 4.50
C SER A 13 -33.82 5.03 3.49
N ARG A 14 -33.85 6.16 2.76
CA ARG A 14 -32.77 6.48 1.83
C ARG A 14 -31.46 6.60 2.62
N PRO A 15 -30.37 5.90 2.23
CA PRO A 15 -29.10 6.02 2.91
C PRO A 15 -28.62 7.47 2.88
N HIS A 16 -27.89 7.87 3.92
CA HIS A 16 -27.37 9.22 4.03
C HIS A 16 -26.42 9.52 2.83
N PRO A 17 -26.42 10.72 2.24
CA PRO A 17 -25.58 11.01 1.07
C PRO A 17 -24.10 10.64 1.24
N ILE A 18 -23.57 10.80 2.46
CA ILE A 18 -22.18 10.45 2.81
C ILE A 18 -21.95 8.93 2.81
N THR A 19 -22.89 8.10 3.28
CA THR A 19 -22.71 6.64 3.26
C THR A 19 -22.67 6.12 1.83
N SER A 20 -23.56 6.63 0.97
CA SER A 20 -23.54 6.33 -0.45
C SER A 20 -22.26 6.80 -1.15
N GLU A 21 -21.64 7.89 -0.70
CA GLU A 21 -20.35 8.35 -1.23
C GLU A 21 -19.21 7.40 -0.84
N VAL A 22 -19.16 6.95 0.43
CA VAL A 22 -18.19 5.94 0.89
C VAL A 22 -18.32 4.65 0.07
N ASP A 23 -19.52 4.11 -0.08
CA ASP A 23 -19.78 2.89 -0.85
C ASP A 23 -19.34 3.01 -2.31
N GLN A 24 -19.61 4.16 -2.94
CA GLN A 24 -19.20 4.42 -4.31
C GLN A 24 -17.68 4.46 -4.45
N ARG A 25 -16.99 5.15 -3.52
CA ARG A 25 -15.52 5.28 -3.53
C ARG A 25 -14.85 3.93 -3.26
N LEU A 26 -15.38 3.18 -2.31
CA LEU A 26 -14.94 1.83 -1.98
C LEU A 26 -15.10 0.89 -3.18
N SER A 27 -16.29 0.83 -3.78
CA SER A 27 -16.57 0.00 -4.96
C SER A 27 -15.65 0.33 -6.13
N ARG A 28 -15.38 1.62 -6.37
CA ARG A 28 -14.42 2.05 -7.39
C ARG A 28 -13.02 1.53 -7.07
N LEU A 29 -12.53 1.72 -5.85
CA LEU A 29 -11.20 1.29 -5.45
C LEU A 29 -11.04 -0.23 -5.56
N SER A 30 -12.03 -1.01 -5.09
CA SER A 30 -12.06 -2.46 -5.22
C SER A 30 -12.08 -2.90 -6.70
N SER A 31 -12.84 -2.21 -7.55
CA SER A 31 -12.86 -2.51 -9.00
C SER A 31 -11.50 -2.26 -9.65
N PHE A 32 -10.81 -1.17 -9.28
CA PHE A 32 -9.46 -0.90 -9.75
C PHE A 32 -8.50 -2.01 -9.30
N GLN A 33 -8.52 -2.38 -8.03
CA GLN A 33 -7.68 -3.46 -7.48
C GLN A 33 -7.93 -4.81 -8.18
N ALA A 34 -9.18 -5.14 -8.51
CA ALA A 34 -9.52 -6.37 -9.22
C ALA A 34 -9.02 -6.39 -10.68
N THR A 35 -8.87 -5.21 -11.30
CA THR A 35 -8.37 -5.08 -12.68
C THR A 35 -6.86 -4.92 -12.78
N SER A 36 -6.19 -4.56 -11.68
CA SER A 36 -4.74 -4.36 -11.64
C SER A 36 -3.99 -5.69 -11.72
N THR A 37 -3.04 -5.79 -12.64
CA THR A 37 -2.13 -6.94 -12.77
C THR A 37 -1.10 -6.95 -11.63
N SER A 38 -0.49 -8.12 -11.38
CA SER A 38 0.39 -8.39 -10.23
C SER A 38 1.69 -7.54 -10.16
N SER A 39 1.96 -6.73 -11.18
CA SER A 39 3.10 -5.81 -11.31
C SER A 39 2.62 -4.36 -11.34
N SER A 40 1.95 -3.91 -10.27
CA SER A 40 1.51 -2.51 -10.15
C SER A 40 2.71 -1.56 -10.22
N SER A 41 2.69 -0.63 -11.17
CA SER A 41 3.66 0.46 -11.26
C SER A 41 3.55 1.39 -10.05
N SER A 42 4.60 2.17 -9.78
CA SER A 42 4.53 3.21 -8.75
C SER A 42 3.35 4.18 -8.97
N SER A 43 3.08 4.55 -10.22
CA SER A 43 1.96 5.42 -10.60
C SER A 43 0.58 4.83 -10.30
N SER A 44 0.39 3.52 -10.52
CA SER A 44 -0.86 2.82 -10.17
C SER A 44 -1.08 2.85 -8.67
N ILE A 45 -0.03 2.57 -7.90
CA ILE A 45 -0.12 2.59 -6.43
C ILE A 45 -0.33 4.01 -5.91
N CYS A 46 0.29 5.03 -6.50
CA CYS A 46 -0.01 6.43 -6.18
C CYS A 46 -1.49 6.76 -6.43
N HIS A 47 -2.06 6.28 -7.53
CA HIS A 47 -3.49 6.46 -7.82
C HIS A 47 -4.38 5.75 -6.78
N GLU A 48 -4.04 4.54 -6.37
CA GLU A 48 -4.75 3.83 -5.29
C GLU A 48 -4.65 4.56 -3.95
N ILE A 49 -3.47 5.10 -3.60
CA ILE A 49 -3.26 5.91 -2.40
C ILE A 49 -4.10 7.19 -2.44
N ASN A 50 -4.20 7.85 -3.59
CA ASN A 50 -5.09 9.02 -3.76
C ASN A 50 -6.57 8.63 -3.63
N GLY A 51 -6.97 7.48 -4.17
CA GLY A 51 -8.31 6.92 -3.98
C GLY A 51 -8.62 6.66 -2.50
N LEU A 52 -7.64 6.17 -1.73
CA LEU A 52 -7.77 6.02 -0.29
C LEU A 52 -7.88 7.35 0.45
N GLN A 53 -7.12 8.38 0.04
CA GLN A 53 -7.25 9.71 0.66
C GLN A 53 -8.68 10.25 0.52
N ASP A 54 -9.26 10.14 -0.68
CA ASP A 54 -10.65 10.54 -0.91
C ASP A 54 -11.64 9.72 -0.07
N LEU A 55 -11.44 8.39 -0.01
CA LEU A 55 -12.27 7.48 0.76
C LEU A 55 -12.23 7.80 2.27
N HIS A 56 -11.03 7.93 2.83
CA HIS A 56 -10.83 8.28 4.24
C HIS A 56 -11.31 9.70 4.54
N GLY A 57 -11.22 10.64 3.59
CA GLY A 57 -11.84 11.96 3.69
C GLY A 57 -13.37 11.90 3.80
N CYS A 58 -14.02 10.90 3.19
CA CYS A 58 -15.45 10.65 3.36
C CYS A 58 -15.76 10.00 4.71
N VAL A 59 -14.94 9.03 5.13
CA VAL A 59 -15.05 8.39 6.46
C VAL A 59 -14.91 9.39 7.59
N ASP A 60 -13.96 10.32 7.50
CA ASP A 60 -13.80 11.42 8.47
C ASP A 60 -15.08 12.23 8.64
N LYS A 61 -15.82 12.49 7.55
CA LYS A 61 -17.11 13.20 7.59
C LYS A 61 -18.22 12.30 8.14
N LEU A 62 -18.21 11.02 7.80
CA LEU A 62 -19.16 10.02 8.29
C LEU A 62 -19.09 9.89 9.82
N LEU A 63 -17.88 9.81 10.38
CA LEU A 63 -17.64 9.70 11.83
C LEU A 63 -18.04 10.96 12.61
N GLN A 64 -18.27 12.08 11.93
CA GLN A 64 -18.78 13.32 12.54
C GLN A 64 -20.32 13.36 12.64
N LEU A 65 -21.03 12.44 11.99
CA LEU A 65 -22.49 12.43 12.03
C LEU A 65 -23.01 11.96 13.40
N PRO A 66 -23.92 12.70 14.05
CA PRO A 66 -24.44 12.31 15.37
C PRO A 66 -25.06 10.91 15.42
N LEU A 67 -25.77 10.50 14.35
CA LEU A 67 -26.36 9.17 14.25
C LEU A 67 -25.30 8.07 14.19
N VAL A 68 -24.19 8.30 13.50
CA VAL A 68 -23.06 7.37 13.42
C VAL A 68 -22.36 7.30 14.77
N GLN A 69 -22.11 8.45 15.42
CA GLN A 69 -21.51 8.50 16.75
C GLN A 69 -22.37 7.76 17.78
N GLN A 70 -23.68 7.97 17.76
CA GLN A 70 -24.61 7.28 18.65
C GLN A 70 -24.65 5.77 18.38
N ALA A 71 -24.62 5.35 17.12
CA ALA A 71 -24.62 3.93 16.76
C ALA A 71 -23.32 3.22 17.20
N LEU A 72 -22.18 3.86 16.97
CA LEU A 72 -20.86 3.32 17.30
C LEU A 72 -20.54 3.38 18.80
N GLY A 73 -21.11 4.36 19.53
CA GLY A 73 -20.93 4.52 20.97
C GLY A 73 -21.80 3.58 21.83
N GLN A 74 -22.67 2.77 21.22
CA GLN A 74 -23.44 1.78 21.98
C GLN A 74 -22.50 0.74 22.61
N GLU A 75 -22.75 0.37 23.87
CA GLU A 75 -21.94 -0.63 24.59
C GLU A 75 -21.82 -1.96 23.81
N GLN A 76 -22.87 -2.33 23.07
CA GLN A 76 -22.89 -3.53 22.24
C GLN A 76 -21.88 -3.47 21.07
N GLN A 77 -21.54 -2.28 20.58
CA GLN A 77 -20.63 -2.06 19.45
C GLN A 77 -19.20 -1.76 19.89
N LYS A 78 -18.97 -1.45 21.17
CA LYS A 78 -17.67 -1.05 21.72
C LYS A 78 -16.53 -2.01 21.36
N LYS A 79 -16.76 -3.32 21.50
CA LYS A 79 -15.78 -4.35 21.13
C LYS A 79 -15.39 -4.27 19.63
N LEU A 80 -16.37 -4.06 18.75
CA LEU A 80 -16.10 -3.98 17.30
C LEU A 80 -15.35 -2.69 16.94
N VAL A 81 -15.65 -1.59 17.64
CA VAL A 81 -14.92 -0.33 17.50
C VAL A 81 -13.49 -0.45 18.06
N ASP A 82 -13.27 -1.15 19.16
CA ASP A 82 -11.94 -1.45 19.69
C ASP A 82 -11.12 -2.26 18.69
N GLU A 83 -11.72 -3.26 18.05
CA GLU A 83 -11.05 -4.03 17.00
C GLU A 83 -10.77 -3.19 15.73
N LEU A 84 -11.63 -2.22 15.37
CA LEU A 84 -11.35 -1.24 14.31
C LEU A 84 -10.18 -0.32 14.70
N LEU A 85 -10.09 0.06 15.97
CA LEU A 85 -8.96 0.81 16.50
C LEU A 85 -7.67 -0.03 16.40
N ASP A 86 -7.66 -1.29 16.81
CA ASP A 86 -6.49 -2.16 16.67
C ASP A 86 -6.04 -2.31 15.20
N GLY A 87 -7.02 -2.41 14.30
CA GLY A 87 -6.85 -2.35 12.86
C GLY A 87 -6.13 -1.09 12.38
N SER A 88 -6.70 0.08 12.71
CA SER A 88 -6.14 1.39 12.33
C SER A 88 -4.73 1.61 12.87
N LEU A 89 -4.43 1.17 14.10
CA LEU A 89 -3.09 1.25 14.68
C LEU A 89 -2.10 0.45 13.84
N TRP A 90 -2.50 -0.74 13.44
CA TRP A 90 -1.65 -1.60 12.65
C TRP A 90 -1.43 -1.09 11.21
N ILE A 91 -2.43 -0.45 10.59
CA ILE A 91 -2.24 0.31 9.33
C ILE A 91 -1.17 1.40 9.52
N LEU A 92 -1.23 2.16 10.63
CA LEU A 92 -0.26 3.22 10.91
C LEU A 92 1.16 2.68 11.12
N ASP A 93 1.32 1.53 11.78
CA ASP A 93 2.61 0.85 11.92
C ASP A 93 3.17 0.45 10.54
N VAL A 94 2.34 -0.15 9.69
CA VAL A 94 2.72 -0.54 8.32
C VAL A 94 3.05 0.68 7.46
N SER A 95 2.27 1.76 7.59
CA SER A 95 2.54 3.05 6.93
C SER A 95 3.92 3.60 7.31
N SER A 96 4.26 3.54 8.60
CA SER A 96 5.57 3.97 9.10
C SER A 96 6.71 3.13 8.51
N ILE A 97 6.54 1.80 8.46
CA ILE A 97 7.51 0.89 7.82
C ILE A 97 7.70 1.23 6.34
N ALA A 98 6.62 1.51 5.61
CA ALA A 98 6.69 1.91 4.20
C ALA A 98 7.43 3.23 4.03
N LYS A 99 7.11 4.24 4.84
CA LYS A 99 7.77 5.56 4.82
C LYS A 99 9.27 5.44 5.12
N ASP A 100 9.65 4.68 6.14
CA ASP A 100 11.06 4.45 6.49
C ASP A 100 11.83 3.73 5.38
N ALA A 101 11.19 2.75 4.72
CA ALA A 101 11.78 2.03 3.59
C ALA A 101 12.03 2.96 2.38
N LEU A 102 11.10 3.86 2.10
CA LEU A 102 11.22 4.86 1.04
C LEU A 102 12.33 5.87 1.37
N LEU A 103 12.32 6.45 2.57
CA LEU A 103 13.35 7.39 3.04
C LEU A 103 14.75 6.79 2.97
N GLN A 104 14.91 5.56 3.48
CA GLN A 104 16.21 4.89 3.46
C GLN A 104 16.70 4.62 2.03
N THR A 105 15.79 4.27 1.12
CA THR A 105 16.12 4.06 -0.29
C THR A 105 16.50 5.40 -0.96
N LYS A 106 15.75 6.47 -0.68
CA LYS A 106 16.00 7.84 -1.17
C LYS A 106 17.38 8.35 -0.81
N GLU A 107 17.78 8.21 0.46
CA GLU A 107 19.12 8.62 0.93
C GLU A 107 20.24 7.91 0.16
N CYS A 108 20.07 6.60 -0.10
CA CYS A 108 21.03 5.84 -0.88
C CYS A 108 21.04 6.25 -2.37
N VAL A 109 19.88 6.55 -2.96
CA VAL A 109 19.74 7.05 -4.34
C VAL A 109 20.42 8.42 -4.50
N GLN A 110 20.26 9.31 -3.53
CA GLN A 110 20.89 10.63 -3.53
C GLN A 110 22.42 10.54 -3.37
N GLY A 111 22.89 9.65 -2.49
CA GLY A 111 24.31 9.32 -2.36
C GLY A 111 24.91 8.84 -3.69
N LEU A 112 24.26 7.86 -4.33
CA LEU A 112 24.66 7.33 -5.64
C LEU A 112 24.69 8.42 -6.71
N SER A 113 23.61 9.20 -6.83
CA SER A 113 23.47 10.27 -7.82
C SER A 113 24.57 11.31 -7.67
N SER A 114 24.92 11.68 -6.44
CA SER A 114 26.00 12.62 -6.14
C SER A 114 27.37 12.11 -6.63
N VAL A 115 27.69 10.85 -6.34
CA VAL A 115 28.98 10.25 -6.71
C VAL A 115 29.08 10.01 -8.22
N LEU A 116 28.00 9.55 -8.86
CA LEU A 116 27.93 9.39 -10.32
C LEU A 116 28.13 10.72 -11.04
N ARG A 117 27.57 11.83 -10.52
CA ARG A 117 27.78 13.17 -11.09
C ARG A 117 29.25 13.62 -11.01
N ARG A 118 29.96 13.22 -9.95
CA ARG A 118 31.38 13.55 -9.73
C ARG A 118 32.36 12.63 -10.45
N ARG A 119 31.88 11.53 -11.07
CA ARG A 119 32.68 10.53 -11.82
C ARG A 119 33.84 9.93 -11.02
N ARG A 120 33.64 9.63 -9.74
CA ARG A 120 34.68 9.07 -8.86
C ARG A 120 34.57 7.54 -8.74
N GLY A 121 35.28 6.82 -9.60
CA GLY A 121 35.16 5.35 -9.78
C GLY A 121 35.18 4.51 -8.49
N GLU A 122 36.14 4.73 -7.59
CA GLU A 122 36.22 3.99 -6.32
C GLU A 122 35.07 4.32 -5.36
N GLU A 123 34.62 5.58 -5.35
CA GLU A 123 33.49 6.01 -4.54
C GLU A 123 32.17 5.42 -5.07
N ILE A 124 32.03 5.24 -6.39
CA ILE A 124 30.86 4.61 -7.02
C ILE A 124 30.69 3.19 -6.47
N SER A 125 31.75 2.39 -6.49
CA SER A 125 31.67 1.00 -6.01
C SER A 125 31.26 0.92 -4.53
N ARG A 126 31.78 1.82 -3.69
CA ARG A 126 31.40 1.90 -2.27
C ARG A 126 29.92 2.24 -2.08
N GLU A 127 29.43 3.24 -2.80
CA GLU A 127 28.04 3.69 -2.67
C GLU A 127 27.05 2.68 -3.25
N VAL A 128 27.41 1.98 -4.34
CA VAL A 128 26.66 0.84 -4.87
C VAL A 128 26.53 -0.26 -3.81
N LYS A 129 27.62 -0.62 -3.15
CA LYS A 129 27.63 -1.64 -2.09
C LYS A 129 26.77 -1.23 -0.90
N LYS A 130 26.80 0.05 -0.52
CA LYS A 130 25.94 0.64 0.52
C LYS A 130 24.46 0.55 0.12
N TYR A 131 24.10 0.99 -1.09
CA TYR A 131 22.73 0.88 -1.62
C TYR A 131 22.24 -0.56 -1.58
N LEU A 132 22.98 -1.52 -2.15
CA LEU A 132 22.56 -2.92 -2.19
C LEU A 132 22.40 -3.54 -0.79
N THR A 133 23.25 -3.15 0.17
CA THR A 133 23.14 -3.59 1.56
C THR A 133 21.89 -3.00 2.24
N SER A 134 21.66 -1.70 2.05
CA SER A 134 20.45 -1.01 2.54
C SER A 134 19.19 -1.65 1.96
N ARG A 135 19.13 -1.88 0.65
CA ARG A 135 18.01 -2.55 -0.03
C ARG A 135 17.75 -3.94 0.51
N LYS A 136 18.78 -4.73 0.82
CA LYS A 136 18.61 -6.03 1.48
C LYS A 136 17.96 -5.90 2.86
N ALA A 137 18.33 -4.89 3.64
CA ALA A 137 17.73 -4.62 4.95
C ALA A 137 16.26 -4.18 4.81
N VAL A 138 15.98 -3.21 3.93
CA VAL A 138 14.61 -2.76 3.60
C VAL A 138 13.72 -3.95 3.22
N LYS A 139 14.14 -4.75 2.24
CA LYS A 139 13.39 -5.92 1.79
C LYS A 139 13.17 -6.94 2.92
N LYS A 140 14.09 -7.06 3.88
CA LYS A 140 13.94 -7.96 5.03
C LYS A 140 12.87 -7.44 6.00
N THR A 141 12.88 -6.14 6.30
CA THR A 141 11.87 -5.49 7.16
C THR A 141 10.48 -5.60 6.54
N ILE A 142 10.33 -5.25 5.26
CA ILE A 142 9.05 -5.32 4.56
C ILE A 142 8.49 -6.74 4.56
N ARG A 143 9.30 -7.76 4.28
CA ARG A 143 8.84 -9.16 4.30
C ARG A 143 8.37 -9.61 5.68
N LYS A 144 8.92 -9.05 6.76
CA LYS A 144 8.40 -9.32 8.11
C LYS A 144 7.04 -8.66 8.32
N ALA A 145 6.88 -7.41 7.86
CA ALA A 145 5.60 -6.71 7.90
C ALA A 145 4.51 -7.47 7.13
N LEU A 146 4.79 -7.84 5.87
CA LEU A 146 3.90 -8.64 5.01
C LEU A 146 3.44 -9.94 5.68
N LYS A 147 4.34 -10.69 6.31
CA LYS A 147 3.99 -11.90 7.08
C LYS A 147 3.11 -11.61 8.31
N GLY A 148 3.28 -10.44 8.93
CA GLY A 148 2.41 -10.00 10.01
C GLY A 148 1.00 -9.70 9.51
N MET A 149 0.86 -9.24 8.26
CA MET A 149 -0.43 -8.94 7.62
C MET A 149 -1.29 -10.20 7.44
N GLU A 150 -0.68 -11.27 6.90
CA GLU A 150 -1.35 -12.54 6.60
C GLU A 150 -2.03 -13.16 7.86
N ASN A 151 -1.47 -12.94 9.04
CA ASN A 151 -1.97 -13.53 10.29
C ASN A 151 -3.14 -12.77 10.93
N LYS A 152 -3.39 -11.51 10.55
CA LYS A 152 -4.39 -10.64 11.21
C LYS A 152 -5.76 -10.63 10.51
N CYS A 153 -5.83 -10.92 9.22
CA CYS A 153 -7.04 -10.78 8.40
C CYS A 153 -8.10 -11.91 8.59
N SER A 154 -8.06 -12.65 9.71
CA SER A 154 -8.83 -13.89 9.91
C SER A 154 -10.02 -13.76 10.87
N SER A 155 -10.68 -12.60 10.91
CA SER A 155 -11.88 -12.39 11.72
C SER A 155 -13.13 -12.54 10.85
N LYS A 156 -13.99 -13.51 11.16
CA LYS A 156 -15.35 -13.63 10.59
C LYS A 156 -16.30 -12.92 11.53
N THR A 157 -17.18 -12.07 10.99
CA THR A 157 -18.21 -11.43 11.80
C THR A 157 -19.61 -11.76 11.30
N ASN A 158 -20.48 -12.02 12.30
CA ASN A 158 -21.92 -12.20 12.18
C ASN A 158 -22.61 -10.82 12.26
N GLU A 159 -23.81 -10.70 11.69
CA GLU A 159 -24.74 -9.56 11.75
C GLU A 159 -24.24 -8.32 12.51
N GLU A 160 -23.43 -7.50 11.83
CA GLU A 160 -22.90 -6.24 12.35
C GLU A 160 -23.80 -5.06 11.98
N HIS A 161 -23.61 -3.94 12.67
CA HIS A 161 -24.18 -2.66 12.26
C HIS A 161 -23.61 -2.26 10.89
N GLU A 162 -24.46 -1.77 9.97
CA GLU A 162 -24.09 -1.40 8.59
C GLU A 162 -22.84 -0.52 8.52
N THR A 163 -22.72 0.46 9.43
CA THR A 163 -21.53 1.33 9.51
C THR A 163 -20.27 0.60 9.95
N ILE A 164 -20.34 -0.40 10.83
CA ILE A 164 -19.16 -1.18 11.23
C ILE A 164 -18.66 -1.98 10.02
N THR A 165 -19.55 -2.67 9.31
CA THR A 165 -19.20 -3.43 8.12
C THR A 165 -18.56 -2.54 7.05
N MET A 166 -19.13 -1.36 6.80
CA MET A 166 -18.53 -0.37 5.90
C MET A 166 -17.12 0.05 6.33
N LEU A 167 -16.90 0.35 7.62
CA LEU A 167 -15.59 0.71 8.14
C LEU A 167 -14.58 -0.44 8.03
N ARG A 168 -15.01 -1.70 8.18
CA ARG A 168 -14.19 -2.89 7.96
C ARG A 168 -13.79 -3.07 6.52
N GLU A 169 -14.67 -2.79 5.57
CA GLU A 169 -14.33 -2.85 4.15
C GLU A 169 -13.35 -1.75 3.75
N VAL A 170 -13.48 -0.54 4.32
CA VAL A 170 -12.48 0.54 4.17
C VAL A 170 -11.14 0.11 4.75
N GLU A 171 -11.14 -0.49 5.95
CA GLU A 171 -9.94 -1.03 6.61
C GLU A 171 -9.25 -2.07 5.71
N ALA A 172 -10.01 -3.06 5.21
CA ALA A 172 -9.52 -4.12 4.32
C ALA A 172 -8.95 -3.55 3.01
N SER A 173 -9.65 -2.60 2.39
CA SER A 173 -9.20 -1.93 1.17
C SER A 173 -7.91 -1.15 1.41
N THR A 174 -7.77 -0.54 2.60
CA THR A 174 -6.54 0.16 2.99
C THR A 174 -5.38 -0.81 3.14
N PHE A 175 -5.60 -1.97 3.77
CA PHE A 175 -4.57 -3.01 3.85
C PHE A 175 -4.11 -3.50 2.49
N ALA A 176 -5.02 -3.74 1.56
CA ALA A 176 -4.68 -4.21 0.22
C ALA A 176 -3.74 -3.23 -0.51
N VAL A 177 -3.99 -1.92 -0.42
CA VAL A 177 -3.11 -0.91 -1.04
C VAL A 177 -1.74 -0.89 -0.35
N PHE A 178 -1.68 -0.96 0.99
CA PHE A 178 -0.40 -1.03 1.70
C PHE A 178 0.37 -2.32 1.40
N GLU A 179 -0.32 -3.45 1.22
CA GLU A 179 0.29 -4.71 0.79
C GLU A 179 0.92 -4.57 -0.61
N SER A 180 0.19 -3.97 -1.56
CA SER A 180 0.68 -3.65 -2.91
C SER A 180 1.88 -2.70 -2.87
N LEU A 181 1.83 -1.65 -2.06
CA LEU A 181 2.93 -0.70 -1.85
C LEU A 181 4.18 -1.37 -1.30
N LEU A 182 4.04 -2.17 -0.24
CA LEU A 182 5.15 -2.93 0.34
C LEU A 182 5.74 -3.93 -0.67
N SER A 183 4.88 -4.58 -1.45
CA SER A 183 5.29 -5.50 -2.52
C SER A 183 6.05 -4.78 -3.63
N LEU A 184 5.61 -3.59 -4.06
CA LEU A 184 6.32 -2.72 -4.99
C LEU A 184 7.74 -2.41 -4.47
N ILE A 185 7.85 -1.87 -3.25
CA ILE A 185 9.13 -1.44 -2.68
C ILE A 185 10.08 -2.62 -2.49
N SER A 186 9.56 -3.78 -2.07
CA SER A 186 10.41 -4.97 -1.85
C SER A 186 10.78 -5.70 -3.15
N GLY A 187 10.01 -5.47 -4.22
CA GLY A 187 10.06 -6.24 -5.45
C GLY A 187 9.44 -7.62 -5.29
N PRO A 188 9.23 -8.35 -6.40
CA PRO A 188 8.71 -9.71 -6.35
C PRO A 188 9.57 -10.57 -5.43
N LYS A 189 8.94 -11.55 -4.77
CA LYS A 189 9.66 -12.58 -4.03
C LYS A 189 10.63 -13.22 -5.04
N THR A 190 11.91 -12.84 -4.97
CA THR A 190 12.97 -13.68 -5.50
C THR A 190 12.83 -14.94 -4.67
N SER A 191 12.18 -15.97 -5.20
CA SER A 191 12.27 -17.29 -4.61
C SER A 191 13.77 -17.52 -4.55
N SER A 192 14.30 -17.51 -3.33
CA SER A 192 15.60 -18.06 -3.08
C SER A 192 15.44 -19.49 -3.58
N LYS A 193 15.89 -19.77 -4.79
CA LYS A 193 16.14 -21.13 -5.23
C LYS A 193 17.15 -21.64 -4.21
N SER A 194 16.62 -22.28 -3.16
CA SER A 194 17.37 -23.18 -2.31
C SER A 194 18.23 -24.01 -3.26
N GLY A 195 19.52 -24.10 -2.96
CA GLY A 195 20.59 -24.55 -3.86
C GLY A 195 20.51 -26.00 -4.35
N TRP A 196 19.31 -26.57 -4.49
CA TRP A 196 19.05 -27.89 -5.04
C TRP A 196 18.16 -27.93 -6.29
N SER A 197 17.59 -26.81 -6.75
CA SER A 197 16.71 -26.85 -7.94
C SER A 197 17.44 -26.65 -9.30
N LEU A 198 18.77 -26.83 -9.36
CA LEU A 198 19.56 -26.70 -10.60
C LEU A 198 19.95 -28.05 -11.23
N VAL A 199 19.08 -29.05 -11.13
CA VAL A 199 19.17 -30.24 -11.99
C VAL A 199 17.81 -30.53 -12.62
N SER A 200 17.34 -29.62 -13.46
CA SER A 200 16.45 -29.99 -14.57
C SER A 200 16.40 -28.87 -15.59
N LYS A 201 16.55 -29.24 -16.87
CA LYS A 201 16.36 -28.42 -18.09
C LYS A 201 17.58 -27.63 -18.58
N LEU A 202 18.67 -28.35 -18.80
CA LEU A 202 19.42 -28.18 -20.04
C LEU A 202 18.72 -29.03 -21.09
N ILE A 203 18.20 -28.41 -22.15
CA ILE A 203 17.98 -28.92 -23.53
C ILE A 203 16.84 -28.13 -24.19
N HIS A 204 17.24 -27.32 -25.18
CA HIS A 204 16.49 -26.71 -26.28
C HIS A 204 15.50 -25.56 -25.99
N SER A 205 16.02 -24.32 -26.06
CA SER A 205 15.37 -23.28 -26.87
C SER A 205 16.44 -22.37 -27.48
N LYS A 206 16.39 -22.30 -28.79
CA LYS A 206 17.24 -21.58 -29.72
C LYS A 206 16.77 -20.12 -29.72
N ARG A 207 17.69 -19.19 -29.43
CA ARG A 207 17.69 -17.75 -29.75
C ARG A 207 16.42 -17.26 -30.49
N ILE A 208 15.48 -16.67 -29.75
CA ILE A 208 14.53 -15.65 -30.23
C ILE A 208 14.41 -14.62 -29.10
N ALA A 209 14.49 -13.35 -29.49
CA ALA A 209 14.55 -12.16 -28.64
C ALA A 209 13.42 -12.07 -27.62
N CYS A 210 13.71 -11.55 -26.42
CA CYS A 210 12.72 -10.98 -25.53
C CYS A 210 13.18 -9.58 -25.11
N GLU A 211 12.87 -8.61 -25.96
CA GLU A 211 12.79 -7.19 -25.57
C GLU A 211 11.53 -6.92 -24.69
N GLU A 212 10.69 -7.95 -24.44
CA GLU A 212 9.46 -7.85 -23.64
C GLU A 212 9.67 -7.96 -22.10
N GLU A 213 10.74 -8.60 -21.61
CA GLU A 213 10.93 -8.80 -20.16
C GLU A 213 11.44 -7.55 -19.41
N GLU A 214 11.93 -6.54 -20.11
CA GLU A 214 12.46 -5.30 -19.49
C GLU A 214 11.33 -4.28 -19.14
N SER A 215 10.14 -4.46 -19.74
CA SER A 215 8.99 -3.55 -19.62
C SER A 215 8.27 -3.67 -18.27
N ASP A 216 8.16 -4.87 -17.70
CA ASP A 216 7.25 -5.16 -16.57
C ASP A 216 7.90 -4.99 -15.17
N MET A 217 9.19 -4.66 -15.10
CA MET A 217 9.86 -4.46 -13.81
C MET A 217 9.54 -3.09 -13.23
N ASN A 218 9.22 -3.04 -11.93
CA ASN A 218 9.08 -1.76 -11.23
C ASN A 218 10.42 -1.03 -11.05
N GLU A 219 10.34 0.25 -10.71
CA GLU A 219 11.48 1.17 -10.64
C GLU A 219 12.55 0.70 -9.62
N PHE A 220 12.12 0.16 -8.48
CA PHE A 220 13.04 -0.39 -7.48
C PHE A 220 13.81 -1.60 -8.01
N VAL A 221 13.11 -2.51 -8.68
CA VAL A 221 13.71 -3.74 -9.23
C VAL A 221 14.66 -3.43 -10.37
N LYS A 222 14.30 -2.47 -11.25
CA LYS A 222 15.16 -1.99 -12.34
C LYS A 222 16.50 -1.46 -11.81
N VAL A 223 16.45 -0.56 -10.84
CA VAL A 223 17.67 0.00 -10.21
C VAL A 223 18.47 -1.08 -9.46
N ASP A 224 17.81 -1.96 -8.70
CA ASP A 224 18.48 -3.05 -7.99
C ASP A 224 19.26 -3.96 -8.97
N ALA A 225 18.66 -4.31 -10.11
CA ALA A 225 19.27 -5.15 -11.14
C ALA A 225 20.46 -4.46 -11.83
N GLN A 226 20.29 -3.20 -12.24
CA GLN A 226 21.36 -2.44 -12.88
C GLN A 226 22.56 -2.21 -11.95
N LEU A 227 22.32 -1.84 -10.69
CA LEU A 227 23.41 -1.61 -9.75
C LEU A 227 24.13 -2.91 -9.34
N SER A 228 23.46 -4.06 -9.42
CA SER A 228 24.09 -5.35 -9.15
C SER A 228 25.10 -5.77 -10.22
N THR A 229 24.94 -5.28 -11.47
CA THR A 229 25.85 -5.57 -12.60
C THR A 229 26.82 -4.43 -12.89
N LEU A 230 26.62 -3.27 -12.26
CA LEU A 230 27.44 -2.08 -12.49
C LEU A 230 28.90 -2.32 -12.07
N THR A 231 29.80 -2.29 -13.05
CA THR A 231 31.25 -2.27 -12.81
C THR A 231 31.77 -0.85 -12.95
N SER A 232 32.86 -0.51 -12.24
CA SER A 232 33.44 0.84 -12.20
C SER A 232 33.97 1.38 -13.53
N LYS A 233 33.83 0.63 -14.63
CA LYS A 233 34.40 0.91 -15.96
C LYS A 233 33.36 1.05 -17.09
N SER A 234 32.04 1.02 -16.80
CA SER A 234 31.02 0.92 -17.85
C SER A 234 30.53 2.27 -18.42
N ASP A 235 30.26 2.30 -19.72
CA ASP A 235 29.62 3.41 -20.45
C ASP A 235 28.15 3.66 -20.06
N ASN A 236 27.59 2.88 -19.14
CA ASN A 236 26.16 2.89 -18.80
C ASN A 236 25.76 3.87 -17.67
N ILE A 237 26.65 4.79 -17.28
CA ILE A 237 26.41 5.75 -16.20
C ILE A 237 25.17 6.62 -16.46
N ILE A 238 24.95 7.04 -17.71
CA ILE A 238 23.79 7.86 -18.09
C ILE A 238 22.48 7.09 -17.89
N CYS A 239 22.46 5.81 -18.28
CA CYS A 239 21.29 4.94 -18.08
C CYS A 239 20.95 4.80 -16.59
N VAL A 240 21.95 4.47 -15.76
CA VAL A 240 21.79 4.35 -14.30
C VAL A 240 21.29 5.67 -13.69
N GLN A 241 21.84 6.81 -14.11
CA GLN A 241 21.37 8.11 -13.62
C GLN A 241 19.91 8.39 -13.96
N ASN A 242 19.45 8.00 -15.15
CA ASN A 242 18.04 8.16 -15.54
C ASN A 242 17.13 7.27 -14.70
N GLN A 243 17.54 6.02 -14.42
CA GLN A 243 16.77 5.14 -13.55
C GLN A 243 16.72 5.62 -12.10
N LEU A 244 17.84 6.14 -11.57
CA LEU A 244 17.88 6.73 -10.23
C LEU A 244 16.94 7.94 -10.11
N LYS A 245 16.87 8.79 -11.14
CA LYS A 245 15.92 9.92 -11.18
C LYS A 245 14.47 9.45 -11.21
N ALA A 246 14.16 8.44 -12.03
CA ALA A 246 12.81 7.86 -12.09
C ALA A 246 12.41 7.30 -10.71
N LEU A 247 13.29 6.52 -10.09
CA LEU A 247 13.07 5.98 -8.75
C LEU A 247 12.92 7.08 -7.69
N GLU A 248 13.74 8.12 -7.72
CA GLU A 248 13.62 9.26 -6.79
C GLU A 248 12.29 10.02 -6.95
N SER A 249 11.79 10.15 -8.19
CA SER A 249 10.47 10.72 -8.45
C SER A 249 9.37 9.84 -7.88
N SER A 250 9.37 8.54 -8.19
CA SER A 250 8.40 7.58 -7.65
C SER A 250 8.40 7.56 -6.13
N ILE A 251 9.58 7.59 -5.50
CA ILE A 251 9.69 7.65 -4.03
C ILE A 251 9.01 8.91 -3.48
N ARG A 252 9.23 10.08 -4.10
CA ARG A 252 8.64 11.34 -3.64
C ARG A 252 7.11 11.29 -3.70
N ASP A 253 6.55 10.83 -4.81
CA ASP A 253 5.10 10.76 -5.00
C ASP A 253 4.45 9.80 -3.99
N LEU A 254 5.11 8.65 -3.74
CA LEU A 254 4.67 7.69 -2.73
C LEU A 254 4.77 8.25 -1.31
N GLU A 255 5.88 8.91 -0.95
CA GLU A 255 6.08 9.54 0.37
C GLU A 255 4.99 10.57 0.67
N GLU A 256 4.69 11.44 -0.30
CA GLU A 256 3.67 12.48 -0.17
C GLU A 256 2.27 11.87 0.03
N GLY A 257 1.92 10.87 -0.79
CA GLY A 257 0.66 10.15 -0.68
C GLY A 257 0.49 9.45 0.67
N ILE A 258 1.53 8.75 1.15
CA ILE A 258 1.52 8.06 2.45
C ILE A 258 1.35 9.05 3.59
N GLU A 259 2.02 10.20 3.53
CA GLU A 259 1.93 11.22 4.58
C GLU A 259 0.52 11.83 4.64
N CYS A 260 -0.07 12.11 3.48
CA CYS A 260 -1.44 12.60 3.40
C CYS A 260 -2.46 11.58 3.94
N LEU A 261 -2.33 10.31 3.54
CA LEU A 261 -3.18 9.24 4.02
C LEU A 261 -3.03 9.02 5.52
N SER A 262 -1.80 9.06 6.06
CA SER A 262 -1.54 8.89 7.49
C SER A 262 -2.23 9.96 8.34
N ARG A 263 -2.32 11.21 7.85
CA ARG A 263 -3.09 12.26 8.53
C ARG A 263 -4.57 11.92 8.66
N HIS A 264 -5.18 11.39 7.60
CA HIS A 264 -6.59 10.97 7.63
C HIS A 264 -6.79 9.78 8.57
N LEU A 265 -5.92 8.78 8.51
CA LEU A 265 -5.97 7.61 9.41
C LEU A 265 -5.88 8.00 10.88
N ILE A 266 -4.97 8.92 11.25
CA ILE A 266 -4.86 9.45 12.61
C ILE A 266 -6.14 10.16 13.01
N LYS A 267 -6.71 11.00 12.14
CA LYS A 267 -7.94 11.74 12.41
C LYS A 267 -9.16 10.83 12.59
N SER A 268 -9.32 9.83 11.74
CA SER A 268 -10.35 8.80 11.88
C SER A 268 -10.19 8.02 13.19
N ARG A 269 -8.96 7.62 13.55
CA ARG A 269 -8.67 6.97 14.84
C ARG A 269 -9.05 7.84 16.03
N VAL A 270 -8.67 9.12 16.03
CA VAL A 270 -9.04 10.08 17.09
C VAL A 270 -10.56 10.21 17.19
N SER A 271 -11.26 10.23 16.05
CA SER A 271 -12.72 10.31 16.02
C SER A 271 -13.36 9.07 16.67
N LEU A 272 -12.88 7.87 16.35
CA LEU A 272 -13.34 6.62 16.98
C LEU A 272 -13.06 6.59 18.49
N LEU A 273 -11.86 7.01 18.93
CA LEU A 273 -11.52 7.10 20.35
C LEU A 273 -12.44 8.07 21.11
N ASN A 274 -12.77 9.21 20.49
CA ASN A 274 -13.69 10.17 21.07
C ASN A 274 -15.12 9.61 21.19
N ILE A 275 -15.56 8.79 20.24
CA ILE A 275 -16.87 8.14 20.30
C ILE A 275 -16.95 7.14 21.45
N LEU A 276 -15.87 6.41 21.75
CA LEU A 276 -15.86 5.43 22.84
C LEU A 276 -15.75 6.06 24.24
N ASN A 277 -15.28 7.30 24.33
CA ASN A 277 -15.04 8.00 25.59
C ASN A 277 -16.17 8.97 25.99
N ASN A 278 -17.17 9.18 25.14
CA ASN A 278 -18.33 10.05 25.39
C ASN A 278 -19.60 9.22 25.55
#